data_AF-A0A9E7AQK1-F1
#
_entry.id   AF-A0A9E7AQK1-F1
#
_cell.length_a   1.000
_cell.length_b   1.000
_cell.length_c   1.000
_cell.angle_alpha   90.00
_cell.angle_beta   90.00
_cell.angle_gamma   90.00
#
_symmetry.space_group_name_H-M   'P 1'
#
loop_
_entity.id
_entity.type
_entity.pdbx_description
1 polymer ?
#
loop_
_entity_poly.entity_id
_entity_poly.type
_entity_poly.pdbx_seq_one_letter_code
_entity_poly.pdbx_strand_id
1 'polypeptide(L)'
;MCESQSEKAFNEMLARSQQISGQVPPAMQQPIPFVPPPKKVLSAKGKRERKNYFTAARYLGIAGVIMLLSPFIYAALLSGYHGNNEDGLAWGLFFMIITFFPIGLVLSAVALIMFDFGKNLCK
;
A
#
# COMPACT_ATOMS: atom_id res chain seq x y z
N MET A 1 5.47 -56.95 -49.42
CA MET A 1 5.49 -55.50 -49.13
C MET A 1 6.91 -55.01 -49.40
N CYS A 2 7.12 -54.25 -50.47
CA CYS A 2 8.40 -53.66 -50.80
C CYS A 2 8.34 -52.21 -50.30
N GLU A 3 9.06 -51.89 -49.21
CA GLU A 3 9.27 -50.49 -48.84
C GLU A 3 9.98 -49.80 -50.00
N SER A 4 9.35 -48.75 -50.53
CA SER A 4 9.94 -47.95 -51.59
C SER A 4 11.21 -47.26 -51.05
N GLN A 5 12.30 -47.20 -51.83
CA GLN A 5 13.53 -46.52 -51.41
C GLN A 5 13.28 -45.06 -50.96
N SER A 6 12.26 -44.42 -51.52
CA SER A 6 11.80 -43.08 -51.15
C SER A 6 11.31 -42.98 -49.71
N GLU A 7 10.63 -44.00 -49.19
CA GLU A 7 10.14 -44.02 -47.81
C GLU A 7 11.29 -44.09 -46.80
N LYS A 8 12.33 -44.88 -47.11
CA LYS A 8 13.53 -44.95 -46.27
C LYS A 8 14.30 -43.65 -46.25
N ALA A 9 14.51 -43.03 -47.41
CA ALA A 9 15.21 -41.76 -47.52
C ALA A 9 14.44 -40.62 -46.81
N PHE A 10 13.11 -40.62 -46.92
CA PHE A 10 12.26 -39.66 -46.22
C PHE A 10 12.33 -39.84 -44.69
N ASN A 11 12.23 -41.08 -44.21
CA ASN A 11 12.31 -41.38 -42.78
C ASN A 11 13.69 -41.07 -42.18
N GLU A 12 14.76 -41.28 -42.93
CA GLU A 12 16.12 -40.94 -42.51
C GLU A 12 16.34 -39.42 -42.45
N MET A 13 15.86 -38.67 -43.45
CA MET A 13 15.90 -37.20 -43.42
C MET A 13 15.04 -36.64 -42.29
N LEU A 14 13.86 -37.23 -42.03
CA LEU A 14 12.96 -36.82 -40.96
C LEU A 14 13.60 -37.05 -39.58
N ALA A 15 14.18 -38.22 -39.34
CA ALA A 15 14.87 -38.55 -38.10
C ALA A 15 16.08 -37.62 -37.86
N ARG A 16 16.88 -37.37 -38.91
CA ARG A 16 18.02 -36.45 -38.83
C ARG A 16 17.58 -35.01 -38.57
N SER A 17 16.48 -34.56 -39.19
CA SER A 17 15.93 -33.22 -38.99
C SER A 17 15.37 -33.04 -37.57
N GLN A 18 14.74 -34.08 -36.99
CA GLN A 18 14.28 -34.06 -35.60
C GLN A 18 15.46 -34.00 -34.62
N GLN A 19 16.56 -34.71 -34.90
CA GLN A 19 17.77 -34.70 -34.07
C GLN A 19 18.50 -33.34 -34.10
N ILE A 20 18.57 -32.67 -35.27
CA ILE A 20 19.22 -31.36 -35.42
C ILE A 20 18.35 -30.22 -34.87
N SER A 21 17.02 -30.34 -34.98
CA SER A 21 16.09 -29.30 -34.52
C SER A 21 15.97 -29.20 -32.99
N GLY A 22 16.64 -30.06 -32.20
CA GLY A 22 16.50 -30.07 -30.74
C GLY A 22 15.06 -30.29 -30.26
N GLN A 23 14.19 -30.80 -31.14
CA GLN A 23 12.81 -31.13 -30.80
C GLN A 23 12.84 -32.48 -30.09
N VAL A 24 12.92 -32.40 -28.77
CA VAL A 24 12.59 -33.50 -27.84
C VAL A 24 11.25 -34.09 -28.30
N PRO A 25 11.14 -35.42 -28.49
CA PRO A 25 9.85 -36.05 -28.79
C PRO A 25 8.86 -35.64 -27.69
N PRO A 26 7.56 -35.46 -27.99
CA PRO A 26 6.56 -35.20 -26.98
C PRO A 26 6.31 -36.50 -26.21
N ALA A 27 7.31 -36.94 -25.45
CA ALA A 27 7.14 -37.85 -24.35
C ALA A 27 6.23 -37.11 -23.38
N MET A 28 4.98 -37.60 -23.31
CA MET A 28 3.94 -37.27 -22.33
C MET A 28 4.44 -36.29 -21.27
N GLN A 29 4.23 -35.00 -21.53
CA GLN A 29 4.39 -33.99 -20.51
C GLN A 29 3.35 -34.31 -19.45
N GLN A 30 3.79 -35.00 -18.40
CA GLN A 30 3.09 -35.04 -17.12
C GLN A 30 2.59 -33.62 -16.83
N PRO A 31 1.36 -33.45 -16.32
CA PRO A 31 0.88 -32.12 -15.97
C PRO A 31 1.92 -31.50 -15.04
N ILE A 32 2.59 -30.46 -15.52
CA ILE A 32 3.50 -29.65 -14.70
C ILE A 32 2.68 -29.33 -13.45
N PRO A 33 3.14 -29.71 -12.24
CA PRO A 33 2.41 -29.38 -11.03
C PRO A 33 2.10 -27.90 -11.10
N PHE A 34 0.81 -27.54 -11.05
CA PHE A 34 0.41 -26.15 -10.98
C PHE A 34 1.06 -25.59 -9.72
N VAL A 35 2.23 -24.97 -9.88
CA VAL A 35 2.85 -24.18 -8.84
C VAL A 35 1.96 -22.95 -8.77
N PRO A 36 1.13 -22.79 -7.71
CA PRO A 36 0.34 -21.58 -7.59
C PRO A 36 1.32 -20.41 -7.71
N PRO A 37 1.02 -19.39 -8.55
CA PRO A 37 1.88 -18.23 -8.67
C PRO A 37 2.20 -17.75 -7.26
N PRO A 38 3.47 -17.48 -6.95
CA PRO A 38 3.91 -17.24 -5.58
C PRO A 38 2.97 -16.23 -4.97
N LYS A 39 2.15 -16.69 -4.00
CA LYS A 39 1.20 -15.86 -3.25
C LYS A 39 1.94 -14.58 -2.97
N LYS A 40 1.48 -13.50 -3.62
CA LYS A 40 2.15 -12.20 -3.71
C LYS A 40 3.11 -12.07 -2.56
N VAL A 41 4.40 -12.01 -2.88
CA VAL A 41 5.47 -11.64 -1.96
C VAL A 41 5.21 -10.17 -1.55
N LEU A 42 4.11 -9.93 -0.84
CA LEU A 42 4.00 -9.00 0.28
C LEU A 42 4.91 -9.58 1.36
N SER A 43 6.19 -9.57 0.99
CA SER A 43 7.37 -9.89 1.74
C SER A 43 7.25 -9.31 3.13
N ALA A 44 7.89 -9.92 4.13
CA ALA A 44 8.00 -9.35 5.47
C ALA A 44 8.31 -7.83 5.49
N LYS A 45 8.97 -7.32 4.43
CA LYS A 45 9.18 -5.90 4.12
C LYS A 45 7.88 -5.07 3.97
N GLY A 46 6.91 -5.52 3.16
CA GLY A 46 5.62 -4.83 2.98
C GLY A 46 4.74 -4.85 4.24
N LYS A 47 4.81 -5.91 5.06
CA LYS A 47 4.13 -5.98 6.37
C LYS A 47 4.70 -4.97 7.38
N ARG A 48 6.02 -4.74 7.36
CA ARG A 48 6.71 -3.75 8.20
C ARG A 48 6.38 -2.33 7.77
N GLU A 49 6.43 -2.05 6.48
CA GLU A 49 6.10 -0.72 5.91
C GLU A 49 4.62 -0.36 6.17
N ARG A 50 3.70 -1.34 6.10
CA ARG A 50 2.29 -1.13 6.41
C ARG A 50 2.02 -0.82 7.89
N LYS A 51 2.74 -1.46 8.82
CA LYS A 51 2.69 -1.12 10.24
C LYS A 51 3.21 0.30 10.51
N ASN A 52 4.29 0.70 9.84
CA ASN A 52 4.80 2.07 9.94
C ASN A 52 3.80 3.10 9.41
N TYR A 53 3.14 2.83 8.28
CA TYR A 53 2.15 3.74 7.71
C TYR A 53 0.94 3.94 8.62
N PHE A 54 0.41 2.84 9.18
CA PHE A 54 -0.70 2.91 10.16
C PHE A 54 -0.29 3.63 11.44
N THR A 55 0.95 3.41 11.89
CA THR A 55 1.53 4.10 13.06
C THR A 55 1.67 5.61 12.79
N ALA A 56 2.17 5.99 11.62
CA ALA A 56 2.27 7.39 11.20
C ALA A 56 0.90 8.05 11.12
N ALA A 57 -0.09 7.39 10.50
CA ALA A 57 -1.47 7.89 10.42
C ALA A 57 -2.07 8.11 11.82
N ARG A 58 -1.82 7.20 12.77
CA ARG A 58 -2.28 7.34 14.16
C ARG A 58 -1.64 8.55 14.84
N TYR A 59 -0.32 8.72 14.74
CA TYR A 59 0.36 9.89 15.33
C TYR A 59 -0.10 11.19 14.70
N LEU A 60 -0.27 11.24 13.38
CA LEU A 60 -0.77 12.40 12.65
C LEU A 60 -2.21 12.75 13.08
N GLY A 61 -3.06 11.72 13.24
CA GLY A 61 -4.44 11.91 13.69
C GLY A 61 -4.51 12.42 15.13
N ILE A 62 -3.71 11.88 16.04
CA ILE A 62 -3.62 12.35 17.43
C ILE A 62 -3.14 13.81 17.46
N ALA A 63 -2.08 14.13 16.71
CA ALA A 63 -1.57 15.50 16.63
C ALA A 63 -2.62 16.47 16.08
N GLY A 64 -3.35 16.08 15.02
CA GLY A 64 -4.43 16.87 14.45
C GLY A 64 -5.58 17.13 15.44
N VAL A 65 -6.00 16.10 16.17
CA VAL A 65 -7.05 16.23 17.20
C VAL A 65 -6.60 17.14 18.35
N ILE A 66 -5.36 17.01 18.82
CA ILE A 66 -4.81 17.89 19.86
C ILE A 66 -4.79 19.35 19.37
N MET A 67 -4.35 19.60 18.13
CA MET A 67 -4.38 20.94 17.54
C MET A 67 -5.80 21.49 17.42
N LEU A 68 -6.79 20.67 17.05
CA LEU A 68 -8.19 21.10 16.97
C LEU A 68 -8.76 21.48 18.34
N LEU A 69 -8.41 20.73 19.39
CA LEU A 69 -8.92 20.97 20.75
C LEU A 69 -8.16 22.09 21.49
N SER A 70 -6.92 22.39 21.09
CA SER A 70 -6.06 23.34 21.77
C SER A 70 -6.66 24.75 21.93
N PRO A 71 -7.30 25.36 20.90
CA PRO A 71 -7.96 26.65 21.07
C PRO A 71 -9.10 26.63 22.09
N PHE A 72 -9.86 25.52 22.17
CA PHE A 72 -10.97 25.38 23.11
C PHE A 72 -10.49 25.20 24.55
N ILE A 73 -9.42 24.43 24.73
CA ILE A 73 -8.76 24.29 26.05
C ILE A 73 -8.21 25.65 26.49
N TYR A 74 -7.59 26.40 25.58
CA TYR A 74 -7.09 27.74 25.86
C TYR A 74 -8.23 28.70 26.26
N ALA A 75 -9.35 28.71 25.52
CA ALA A 75 -10.53 29.50 25.89
C ALA A 75 -11.10 29.13 27.26
N ALA A 76 -11.18 27.83 27.59
CA ALA A 76 -11.67 27.37 28.88
C ALA A 76 -10.77 27.79 30.04
N LEU A 77 -9.44 27.75 29.86
CA LEU A 77 -8.47 28.25 30.85
C LEU A 77 -8.59 29.77 31.04
N LEU A 78 -8.86 30.51 29.97
CA LEU A 78 -9.04 31.96 30.02
C LEU A 78 -10.31 32.40 30.72
N SER A 79 -11.41 31.63 30.60
CA SER A 79 -12.67 31.92 31.29
C SER A 79 -12.53 31.98 32.82
N GLY A 80 -11.49 31.35 33.39
CA GLY A 80 -11.19 31.42 34.83
C GLY A 80 -10.28 32.58 35.24
N TYR A 81 -9.69 33.30 34.28
CA TYR A 81 -8.71 34.36 34.52
C TYR A 81 -9.38 35.74 34.47
N HIS A 82 -9.75 36.29 35.64
CA HIS A 82 -10.26 37.66 35.80
C HIS A 82 -9.11 38.69 35.83
N GLY A 83 -8.43 38.86 34.70
CA GLY A 83 -7.40 39.89 34.51
C GLY A 83 -7.85 40.93 33.49
N ASN A 84 -7.50 42.21 33.68
CA ASN A 84 -7.86 43.34 32.81
C ASN A 84 -7.20 43.34 31.41
N ASN A 85 -6.59 42.22 30.99
CA ASN A 85 -5.88 42.08 29.71
C ASN A 85 -6.75 41.34 28.68
N GLU A 86 -8.00 41.75 28.58
CA GLU A 86 -9.05 41.10 27.79
C GLU A 86 -8.69 41.09 26.30
N ASP A 87 -8.14 42.21 25.81
CA ASP A 87 -7.78 42.40 24.41
C ASP A 87 -6.65 41.45 23.97
N GLY A 88 -5.56 41.38 24.73
CA GLY A 88 -4.43 40.50 24.40
C GLY A 88 -4.82 39.01 24.42
N LEU A 89 -5.70 38.63 25.34
CA LEU A 89 -6.20 37.26 25.47
C LEU A 89 -7.17 36.91 24.32
N ALA A 90 -8.04 37.84 23.93
CA ALA A 90 -8.94 37.69 22.78
C ALA A 90 -8.15 37.55 21.47
N TRP A 91 -7.12 38.38 21.27
CA TRP A 91 -6.23 38.27 20.12
C TRP A 91 -5.47 36.95 20.10
N GLY A 92 -4.95 36.49 21.24
CA GLY A 92 -4.29 35.18 21.36
C GLY A 92 -5.21 34.02 20.97
N LEU A 93 -6.45 34.03 21.46
CA LEU A 93 -7.45 33.03 21.11
C LEU A 93 -7.82 33.10 19.62
N PHE A 94 -7.99 34.30 19.07
CA PHE A 94 -8.27 34.49 17.66
C PHE A 94 -7.17 33.91 16.78
N PHE A 95 -5.89 34.19 17.08
CA PHE A 95 -4.75 33.63 16.36
C PHE A 95 -4.70 32.10 16.47
N MET A 96 -4.95 31.55 17.65
CA MET A 96 -5.05 30.08 17.85
C MET A 96 -6.13 29.46 16.97
N ILE A 97 -7.33 30.06 16.90
CA ILE A 97 -8.42 29.55 16.07
C ILE A 97 -8.05 29.61 14.58
N ILE A 98 -7.56 30.74 14.07
CA ILE A 98 -7.28 30.85 12.63
C ILE A 98 -6.05 30.06 12.16
N THR A 99 -5.20 29.58 13.08
CA THR A 99 -3.99 28.80 12.75
C THR A 99 -4.10 27.33 13.15
N PHE A 100 -4.30 27.03 14.44
CA PHE A 100 -4.30 25.65 14.94
C PHE A 100 -5.52 24.87 14.46
N PHE A 101 -6.70 25.49 14.40
CA PHE A 101 -7.91 24.80 13.96
C PHE A 101 -7.82 24.32 12.49
N PRO A 102 -7.49 25.16 11.49
CA PRO A 102 -7.39 24.68 10.11
C PRO A 102 -6.23 23.70 9.91
N ILE A 103 -5.09 23.90 10.57
CA ILE A 103 -3.96 22.94 10.49
C ILE A 103 -4.37 21.60 11.09
N GLY A 104 -4.99 21.61 12.27
CA GLY A 104 -5.50 20.42 12.93
C GLY A 104 -6.53 19.68 12.08
N LEU A 105 -7.46 20.41 11.45
CA LEU A 105 -8.47 19.85 10.53
C LEU A 105 -7.80 19.12 9.36
N VAL A 106 -6.81 19.74 8.72
CA VAL A 106 -6.07 19.14 7.59
C VAL A 106 -5.32 17.89 8.04
N LEU A 107 -4.59 17.94 9.16
CA LEU A 107 -3.86 16.79 9.69
C LEU A 107 -4.79 15.63 10.04
N SER A 108 -5.93 15.92 10.67
CA SER A 108 -6.95 14.92 10.97
C SER A 108 -7.57 14.33 9.71
N ALA A 109 -7.88 15.14 8.69
CA ALA A 109 -8.42 14.65 7.43
C ALA A 109 -7.42 13.75 6.69
N VAL A 110 -6.14 14.15 6.62
CA VAL A 110 -5.07 13.32 6.05
C VAL A 110 -4.96 12.00 6.80
N ALA A 111 -4.96 12.03 8.14
CA ALA A 111 -4.90 10.81 8.96
C ALA A 111 -6.09 9.87 8.70
N LEU A 112 -7.31 10.41 8.55
CA LEU A 112 -8.50 9.63 8.22
C LEU A 112 -8.41 8.99 6.84
N ILE A 113 -7.95 9.74 5.83
CA ILE A 113 -7.73 9.23 4.48
C ILE A 113 -6.70 8.08 4.51
N MET A 114 -5.57 8.28 5.21
CA MET A 114 -4.54 7.24 5.38
C MET A 114 -5.11 5.99 6.08
N PHE A 115 -5.97 6.17 7.08
CA PHE A 115 -6.60 5.08 7.82
C PHE A 115 -7.60 4.31 6.95
N ASP A 116 -8.38 5.01 6.13
CA ASP A 116 -9.34 4.43 5.19
C ASP A 116 -8.64 3.61 4.10
N PHE A 117 -7.58 4.15 3.48
CA PHE A 117 -6.71 3.38 2.57
C PHE A 117 -6.11 2.14 3.29
N GLY A 118 -5.68 2.30 4.54
CA GLY A 118 -5.17 1.22 5.37
C GLY A 118 -6.20 0.09 5.55
N LYS A 119 -7.48 0.43 5.80
CA LYS A 119 -8.59 -0.53 5.95
C LYS A 119 -9.00 -1.17 4.64
N ASN A 120 -9.10 -0.41 3.55
CA ASN A 120 -9.53 -0.91 2.24
C ASN A 120 -8.49 -1.86 1.61
N LEU A 121 -7.20 -1.70 1.89
CA LEU A 121 -6.14 -2.66 1.53
C LEU A 121 -6.15 -3.97 2.34
N CYS A 122 -7.01 -4.08 3.36
CA CYS A 122 -7.08 -5.24 4.27
C CYS A 122 -8.25 -6.20 3.95
N LYS A 123 -9.14 -5.84 3.03
CA LYS A 123 -10.13 -6.75 2.43
C LYS A 123 -9.53 -7.44 1.21
#